data_AF-A0ABD2N3I6-F1
#
_entry.id   AF-A0ABD2N3I6-F1
#
_cell.length_a   1.000
_cell.length_b   1.000
_cell.length_c   1.000
_cell.angle_alpha   90.00
_cell.angle_beta   90.00
_cell.angle_gamma   90.00
#
_symmetry.space_group_name_H-M   'P 1'
#
loop_
_entity.id
_entity.type
_entity.pdbx_description
1 polymer ?
#
loop_
_entity_poly.entity_id
_entity_poly.type
_entity_poly.pdbx_seq_one_letter_code
_entity_poly.pdbx_strand_id
1 'polypeptide(L)'
;MDCSNVENDGKTEKTSETYRTCNLPKRFEYPSWFYGYGIHRTPPMNPFYRTTSSDYGRYPPTIHSVPTSFYPNVQEFSKVLSKAGNYRNYSLNVGIDPSVV
;
A
#
# COMPACT_ATOMS: atom_id res chain seq x y z
N MET A 1 -27.62 -26.47 9.57
CA MET A 1 -26.45 -25.68 10.04
C MET A 1 -26.57 -24.41 9.24
N ASP A 2 -27.41 -23.52 9.74
CA ASP A 2 -27.99 -22.48 8.92
C ASP A 2 -27.07 -21.28 9.09
N CYS A 3 -26.14 -21.12 8.15
CA CYS A 3 -25.32 -19.93 8.06
C CYS A 3 -26.26 -18.77 7.76
N SER A 4 -26.55 -17.96 8.77
CA SER A 4 -27.31 -16.72 8.63
C SER A 4 -26.67 -15.86 7.53
N ASN A 5 -27.41 -15.62 6.46
CA ASN A 5 -27.09 -14.59 5.47
C ASN A 5 -27.02 -13.26 6.22
N VAL A 6 -25.80 -12.79 6.49
CA VAL A 6 -25.59 -11.41 6.95
C VAL A 6 -25.90 -10.53 5.75
N GLU A 7 -27.13 -10.02 5.70
CA GLU A 7 -27.51 -8.95 4.79
C GLU A 7 -26.58 -7.76 5.09
N ASN A 8 -25.63 -7.56 4.19
CA ASN A 8 -24.69 -6.44 4.24
C ASN A 8 -25.49 -5.20 3.82
N ASP A 9 -26.22 -4.64 4.77
CA ASP A 9 -26.80 -3.29 4.71
C ASP A 9 -25.71 -2.39 4.15
N GLY A 10 -25.90 -1.80 2.96
CA GLY A 10 -24.85 -1.34 2.02
C GLY A 10 -23.89 -0.23 2.48
N LYS A 11 -23.61 -0.12 3.78
CA LYS A 11 -22.54 0.64 4.40
C LYS A 11 -21.25 -0.17 4.31
N THR A 12 -20.38 0.23 3.38
CA THR A 12 -19.00 -0.26 3.35
C THR A 12 -18.30 0.08 4.67
N GLU A 13 -17.91 -0.94 5.43
CA GLU A 13 -17.19 -0.78 6.70
C GLU A 13 -15.94 0.07 6.49
N LYS A 14 -15.87 1.21 7.18
CA LYS A 14 -14.70 2.08 7.18
C LYS A 14 -13.83 1.81 8.38
N THR A 15 -12.51 1.86 8.20
CA THR A 15 -11.59 1.71 9.33
C THR A 15 -11.66 2.86 10.31
N SER A 16 -11.88 4.10 9.87
CA SER A 16 -12.00 5.25 10.77
C SER A 16 -13.24 5.21 11.67
N GLU A 17 -14.27 4.44 11.29
CA GLU A 17 -15.48 4.26 12.11
C GLU A 17 -15.22 3.36 13.32
N THR A 18 -14.26 2.43 13.21
CA THR A 18 -13.93 1.46 14.27
C THR A 18 -12.65 1.82 15.03
N TYR A 19 -11.66 2.37 14.34
CA TYR A 19 -10.34 2.68 14.87
C TYR A 19 -9.99 4.15 14.67
N ARG A 20 -9.14 4.69 15.54
CA ARG A 20 -8.53 6.00 15.28
C ARG A 20 -7.47 5.86 14.19
N THR A 21 -7.64 6.59 13.09
CA THR A 21 -6.74 6.54 11.93
C THR A 21 -5.97 7.86 11.78
N CYS A 22 -4.76 7.77 11.22
CA CYS A 22 -3.90 8.93 10.94
C CYS A 22 -3.29 8.82 9.54
N ASN A 23 -3.56 9.80 8.67
CA ASN A 23 -3.02 9.86 7.30
C ASN A 23 -3.22 8.56 6.49
N LEU A 24 -4.37 7.91 6.65
CA LEU A 24 -4.62 6.61 6.03
C LEU A 24 -5.08 6.77 4.57
N PRO A 25 -4.42 6.16 3.58
CA PRO A 25 -4.88 6.14 2.20
C PRO A 25 -6.27 5.54 2.07
N LYS A 26 -7.08 6.07 1.13
CA LYS A 26 -8.45 5.58 0.87
C LYS A 26 -8.53 4.07 0.67
N ARG A 27 -7.53 3.45 0.05
CA ARG A 27 -7.51 1.99 -0.13
C ARG A 27 -7.51 1.20 1.19
N PHE A 28 -6.84 1.70 2.23
CA PHE A 28 -6.85 1.08 3.56
C PHE A 28 -8.02 1.58 4.42
N GLU A 29 -8.57 2.74 4.09
CA GLU A 29 -9.80 3.27 4.70
C GLU A 29 -11.03 2.38 4.38
N TYR A 30 -11.06 1.83 3.17
CA TYR A 30 -12.15 0.99 2.66
C TYR A 30 -11.64 -0.41 2.31
N PRO A 31 -11.66 -1.39 3.25
CA PRO A 31 -11.20 -2.75 2.98
C PRO A 31 -11.98 -3.45 1.84
N SER A 32 -13.22 -3.03 1.56
CA SER A 32 -13.99 -3.52 0.42
C SER A 32 -13.33 -3.25 -0.94
N TRP A 33 -12.38 -2.31 -1.02
CA TRP A 33 -11.65 -2.01 -2.25
C TRP A 33 -10.57 -3.07 -2.58
N PHE A 34 -10.31 -4.02 -1.69
CA PHE A 34 -9.42 -5.14 -1.97
C PHE A 34 -10.16 -6.25 -2.73
N TYR A 35 -9.83 -6.43 -4.00
CA TYR A 35 -10.39 -7.47 -4.87
C TYR A 35 -9.31 -8.44 -5.39
N GLY A 36 -9.73 -9.53 -6.05
CA GLY A 36 -8.80 -10.51 -6.65
C GLY A 36 -8.27 -11.61 -5.73
N TYR A 37 -8.78 -11.71 -4.49
CA TYR A 37 -8.42 -12.79 -3.56
C TYR A 37 -9.09 -14.11 -3.96
N GLY A 38 -8.55 -15.22 -3.46
CA GLY A 38 -9.01 -16.57 -3.82
C GLY A 38 -10.52 -16.80 -3.62
N ILE A 39 -11.12 -16.19 -2.60
CA ILE A 39 -12.55 -16.26 -2.32
C ILE A 39 -13.42 -15.50 -3.34
N HIS A 40 -12.85 -14.55 -4.07
CA HIS A 40 -13.55 -13.80 -5.14
C HIS A 40 -13.49 -14.52 -6.50
N ARG A 41 -12.84 -15.69 -6.59
CA ARG A 41 -12.74 -16.43 -7.85
C ARG A 41 -14.08 -17.05 -8.23
N THR A 42 -14.45 -16.86 -9.50
CA THR A 42 -15.63 -17.45 -10.12
C THR A 42 -15.22 -18.24 -11.37
N PRO A 43 -15.41 -19.57 -11.41
CA PRO A 43 -16.01 -20.42 -10.38
C PRO A 43 -15.09 -20.61 -9.15
N PRO A 44 -15.66 -20.96 -7.97
CA PRO A 44 -14.87 -21.26 -6.79
C PRO A 44 -13.96 -22.47 -7.05
N MET A 45 -12.78 -22.47 -6.43
CA MET A 45 -11.85 -23.58 -6.55
C MET A 45 -12.46 -24.86 -5.98
N ASN A 46 -12.33 -25.96 -6.72
CA ASN A 46 -12.83 -27.26 -6.28
C ASN A 46 -12.13 -27.67 -4.96
N PRO A 47 -12.89 -28.04 -3.90
CA PRO A 47 -12.32 -28.46 -2.62
C PRO A 47 -11.29 -29.59 -2.72
N PHE A 48 -11.44 -30.52 -3.67
CA PHE A 48 -10.53 -31.66 -3.86
C PHE A 48 -9.17 -31.26 -4.45
N TYR A 49 -9.08 -30.10 -5.11
CA TYR A 49 -7.83 -29.60 -5.71
C TYR A 49 -7.21 -28.45 -4.91
N ARG A 50 -7.65 -28.25 -3.66
CA ARG A 50 -7.10 -27.21 -2.79
C ARG A 50 -5.76 -27.65 -2.21
N THR A 51 -4.71 -26.92 -2.55
CA THR A 51 -3.38 -27.10 -1.97
C THR A 51 -3.16 -26.17 -0.79
N THR A 52 -2.19 -26.47 0.06
CA THR A 52 -1.77 -25.59 1.17
C THR A 52 -1.29 -24.23 0.66
N SER A 53 -0.60 -24.19 -0.48
CA SER A 53 -0.20 -22.93 -1.13
C SER A 53 -1.39 -22.08 -1.58
N SER A 54 -2.56 -22.69 -1.82
CA SER A 54 -3.78 -21.97 -2.20
C SER A 54 -4.43 -21.22 -1.03
N ASP A 55 -3.99 -21.45 0.21
CA ASP A 55 -4.47 -20.71 1.38
C ASP A 55 -3.85 -19.32 1.46
N TYR A 56 -2.64 -19.15 0.93
CA TYR A 56 -2.02 -17.84 0.79
C TYR A 56 -2.80 -16.97 -0.21
N GLY A 57 -3.18 -15.76 0.20
CA GLY A 57 -3.98 -14.85 -0.62
C GLY A 57 -5.43 -15.30 -0.83
N ARG A 58 -5.93 -16.25 -0.02
CA ARG A 58 -7.32 -16.71 -0.13
C ARG A 58 -8.34 -15.66 0.30
N TYR A 59 -8.06 -14.93 1.37
CA TYR A 59 -8.97 -13.95 1.98
C TYR A 59 -8.46 -12.52 1.81
N PRO A 60 -9.34 -11.55 1.50
CA PRO A 60 -8.98 -10.14 1.49
C PRO A 60 -8.70 -9.63 2.91
N PRO A 61 -7.95 -8.53 3.05
CA PRO A 61 -7.80 -7.84 4.32
C PRO A 61 -9.13 -7.23 4.78
N THR A 62 -9.31 -7.19 6.09
CA THR A 62 -10.45 -6.57 6.80
C THR A 62 -10.00 -5.34 7.59
N ILE A 63 -10.95 -4.59 8.17
CA ILE A 63 -10.69 -3.44 9.05
C ILE A 63 -9.70 -3.74 10.19
N HIS A 64 -9.64 -5.00 10.64
CA HIS A 64 -8.79 -5.44 11.75
C HIS A 64 -7.36 -5.80 11.32
N SER A 65 -7.12 -5.94 10.01
CA SER A 65 -5.83 -6.35 9.44
C SER A 65 -5.08 -5.22 8.72
N VAL A 66 -5.80 -4.20 8.27
CA VAL A 66 -5.20 -3.03 7.62
C VAL A 66 -4.55 -2.10 8.66
N PRO A 67 -3.53 -1.31 8.29
CA PRO A 67 -2.88 -0.39 9.22
C PRO A 67 -3.81 0.76 9.62
N THR A 68 -3.62 1.31 10.82
CA THR A 68 -4.33 2.52 11.29
C THR A 68 -3.61 3.81 10.91
N SER A 69 -2.31 3.74 10.61
CA SER A 69 -1.51 4.88 10.15
C SER A 69 -0.56 4.49 9.03
N PHE A 70 -0.36 5.37 8.06
CA PHE A 70 0.51 5.11 6.91
C PHE A 70 1.36 6.34 6.58
N TYR A 71 2.68 6.16 6.62
CA TYR A 71 3.67 7.20 6.34
C TYR A 71 4.56 6.75 5.17
N PRO A 72 4.14 6.98 3.92
CA PRO A 72 4.91 6.56 2.77
C PRO A 72 6.17 7.43 2.65
N ASN A 73 7.27 6.81 2.22
CA ASN A 73 8.41 7.57 1.77
C ASN A 73 8.12 8.12 0.36
N VAL A 74 7.98 9.46 0.27
CA VAL A 74 7.72 10.15 -1.00
C VAL A 74 9.04 10.49 -1.71
N GLN A 75 9.18 10.02 -2.94
CA GLN A 75 10.38 10.27 -3.76
C GLN A 75 10.21 11.46 -4.71
N GLU A 76 9.30 12.40 -4.42
CA GLU A 76 8.97 13.51 -5.34
C GLU A 76 10.19 14.37 -5.65
N PHE A 77 10.93 14.78 -4.61
CA PHE A 77 12.19 15.52 -4.76
C PHE A 77 13.20 14.77 -5.63
N SER A 78 13.47 13.51 -5.30
CA SER A 78 14.44 12.68 -6.03
C SER A 78 14.03 12.43 -7.47
N LYS A 79 12.73 12.26 -7.77
CA LYS A 79 12.20 12.12 -9.13
C LYS A 79 12.37 13.38 -9.98
N VAL A 80 12.30 14.56 -9.35
CA VAL A 80 12.59 15.82 -10.03
C VAL A 80 14.08 15.89 -10.36
N LEU A 81 14.95 15.60 -9.38
CA LEU A 81 16.40 15.63 -9.57
C LEU A 81 16.89 14.58 -10.56
N SER A 82 16.31 13.38 -10.57
CA SER A 82 16.73 12.29 -11.45
C SER A 82 16.57 12.62 -12.94
N LYS A 83 15.63 13.53 -13.28
CA LYS A 83 15.44 14.01 -14.66
C LYS A 83 16.59 14.90 -15.14
N ALA A 84 17.32 15.55 -14.24
CA ALA A 84 18.45 16.41 -14.58
C ALA A 84 19.73 15.62 -14.95
N GLY A 85 19.75 14.30 -14.69
CA GLY A 85 20.88 13.44 -15.00
C GLY A 85 22.04 13.56 -14.01
N ASN A 86 23.20 13.04 -14.40
CA ASN A 86 24.38 13.03 -13.53
C ASN A 86 25.00 14.42 -13.43
N TYR A 87 25.34 14.84 -12.21
CA TYR A 87 26.05 16.10 -11.97
C TYR A 87 27.38 16.15 -12.73
N ARG A 88 27.68 17.32 -13.30
CA ARG A 88 28.99 17.65 -13.87
C ARG A 88 29.42 19.03 -13.41
N ASN A 89 30.68 19.14 -13.00
CA ASN A 89 31.30 20.41 -12.68
C ASN A 89 31.90 21.03 -13.95
N TYR A 90 31.46 22.23 -14.30
CA TYR A 90 32.01 23.05 -15.40
C TYR A 90 32.56 24.40 -14.90
N SER A 91 32.85 24.51 -13.60
CA SER A 91 33.38 25.73 -13.00
C SER A 91 34.90 25.85 -13.21
N LEU A 92 35.39 27.09 -13.28
CA LEU A 92 36.82 27.39 -13.27
C LEU A 92 37.33 27.45 -11.83
N ASN A 93 38.55 26.97 -11.57
CA ASN A 93 39.19 27.21 -10.27
C ASN A 93 39.63 28.69 -10.18
N VAL A 94 39.08 29.40 -9.20
CA VAL A 94 39.36 30.82 -8.91
C VAL A 94 39.91 31.02 -7.49
N GLY A 95 40.26 29.92 -6.81
CA GLY A 95 40.92 30.00 -5.50
C GLY A 95 42.24 30.75 -5.61
N ILE A 96 42.41 31.79 -4.79
CA ILE A 96 43.71 32.44 -4.61
C ILE A 96 44.54 31.53 -3.72
N ASP A 97 45.74 31.17 -4.16
CA ASP A 97 46.63 30.34 -3.36
C ASP A 97 46.94 31.04 -2.03
N PRO A 98 46.67 30.40 -0.87
CA PRO A 98 47.05 30.96 0.40
C PRO A 98 48.59 30.96 0.50
N SER A 99 49.18 32.14 0.71
CA SER A 99 50.59 32.23 1.04
C SER A 99 50.81 31.59 2.42
N VAL A 100 51.65 30.56 2.48
CA VAL A 100 52.15 30.04 3.76
C VAL A 100 53.06 31.14 4.35
N VAL A 101 52.59 31.77 5.42
CA VAL A 101 53.37 32.70 6.25
C VAL A 101 54.24 31.91 7.22
#